data_AF-A0A7S1M209-F1
#
_entry.id   AF-A0A7S1M209-F1
#
_cell.length_a   1.000
_cell.length_b   1.000
_cell.length_c   1.000
_cell.angle_alpha   90.00
_cell.angle_beta   90.00
_cell.angle_gamma   90.00
#
_symmetry.space_group_name_H-M   'P 1'
#
loop_
_entity.id
_entity.type
_entity.pdbx_description
1 polymer ?
#
loop_
_entity_poly.entity_id
_entity_poly.type
_entity_poly.pdbx_seq_one_letter_code
_entity_poly.pdbx_strand_id
1 'polypeptide(L)'
;SESADAKGTPPDHDGAPLKVYVYDEEEVPQLAPLLQSQVYCSRGQWGMDVTIHDFFFTSACRTEDAAEADFFFVPGYAICVLEGNIHTLDQIDELYKSVVLALPYFNASGGKDHVFSFGSGMAHSVFQSWRDYIPE
;
A
#
# COMPACT_ATOMS: atom_id res chain seq x y z
N SER A 1 15.04 -49.90 -10.33
CA SER A 1 14.63 -49.31 -9.05
C SER A 1 15.80 -48.45 -8.58
N GLU A 2 15.70 -47.16 -8.34
CA GLU A 2 14.58 -46.23 -8.19
C GLU A 2 14.82 -45.00 -9.09
N SER A 3 13.73 -44.41 -9.56
CA SER A 3 13.69 -43.04 -10.08
C SER A 3 13.95 -42.06 -8.93
N ALA A 4 14.94 -41.19 -9.08
CA ALA A 4 15.07 -40.03 -8.20
C ALA A 4 14.22 -38.89 -8.77
N ASP A 5 13.26 -38.44 -7.97
CA ASP A 5 12.28 -37.42 -8.25
C ASP A 5 12.90 -36.13 -8.82
N ALA A 6 12.42 -35.75 -10.00
CA ALA A 6 12.55 -34.40 -10.51
C ALA A 6 11.76 -33.47 -9.58
N LYS A 7 12.48 -32.76 -8.70
CA LYS A 7 11.94 -31.62 -7.97
C LYS A 7 11.59 -30.57 -9.02
N GLY A 8 10.35 -30.59 -9.50
CA GLY A 8 9.84 -29.70 -10.52
C GLY A 8 10.13 -28.26 -10.13
N THR A 9 10.91 -27.58 -10.97
CA THR A 9 10.99 -26.12 -10.96
C THR A 9 9.54 -25.59 -11.01
N PRO A 10 9.15 -24.64 -10.15
CA PRO A 10 7.86 -23.99 -10.28
C PRO A 10 7.69 -23.48 -11.72
N PRO A 11 6.49 -23.56 -12.31
CA PRO A 11 6.27 -23.03 -13.65
C PRO A 11 6.68 -21.55 -13.67
N ASP A 12 7.58 -21.22 -14.59
CA ASP A 12 7.91 -19.85 -14.94
C ASP A 12 6.62 -19.22 -15.47
N HIS A 13 5.99 -18.36 -14.68
CA HIS A 13 4.98 -17.44 -15.22
C HIS A 13 5.72 -16.55 -16.22
N ASP A 14 5.29 -16.46 -17.48
CA ASP A 14 5.97 -15.84 -18.64
C ASP A 14 6.59 -14.43 -18.43
N GLY A 15 7.60 -14.30 -17.56
CA GLY A 15 8.65 -13.28 -17.50
C GLY A 15 8.28 -11.80 -17.46
N ALA A 16 7.01 -11.42 -17.47
CA ALA A 16 6.61 -10.02 -17.46
C ALA A 16 7.00 -9.38 -16.11
N PRO A 17 7.68 -8.22 -16.13
CA PRO A 17 8.02 -7.52 -14.89
C PRO A 17 6.73 -7.09 -14.20
N LEU A 18 6.67 -7.31 -12.89
CA LEU A 18 5.59 -6.83 -12.02
C LEU A 18 5.34 -5.34 -12.25
N LYS A 19 4.08 -4.95 -12.38
CA LYS A 19 3.64 -3.55 -12.53
C LYS A 19 2.80 -3.09 -11.34
N VAL A 20 3.23 -2.03 -10.68
CA VAL A 20 2.54 -1.43 -9.55
C VAL A 20 2.14 0.00 -9.89
N TYR A 21 0.85 0.30 -9.86
CA TYR A 21 0.36 1.66 -9.95
C TYR A 21 0.33 2.27 -8.56
N VAL A 22 0.78 3.53 -8.42
CA VAL A 22 0.86 4.22 -7.13
C VAL A 22 -0.10 5.39 -7.15
N TYR A 23 -1.08 5.38 -6.25
CA TYR A 23 -1.97 6.53 -6.07
C TYR A 23 -1.23 7.71 -5.46
N ASP A 24 -1.67 8.92 -5.80
CA ASP A 24 -1.20 10.17 -5.19
C ASP A 24 -2.38 11.07 -4.77
N GLU A 25 -2.06 12.20 -4.15
CA GLU A 25 -3.05 13.16 -3.65
C GLU A 25 -3.71 14.01 -4.74
N GLU A 26 -3.20 14.00 -5.98
CA GLU A 26 -3.86 14.65 -7.10
C GLU A 26 -5.03 13.79 -7.61
N GLU A 27 -4.84 12.48 -7.69
CA GLU A 27 -5.88 11.51 -8.07
C GLU A 27 -6.84 11.23 -6.90
N VAL A 28 -6.32 11.09 -5.68
CA VAL A 28 -7.11 10.76 -4.48
C VAL A 28 -6.81 11.80 -3.39
N PRO A 29 -7.51 12.95 -3.39
CA PRO A 29 -7.25 14.04 -2.44
C PRO A 29 -7.34 13.67 -0.96
N GLN A 30 -8.10 12.60 -0.64
CA GLN A 30 -8.23 12.05 0.71
C GLN A 30 -6.90 11.48 1.25
N LEU A 31 -5.90 11.22 0.38
CA LEU A 31 -4.57 10.80 0.80
C LEU A 31 -3.76 11.92 1.46
N ALA A 32 -4.02 13.19 1.13
CA ALA A 32 -3.19 14.31 1.58
C ALA A 32 -2.94 14.31 3.11
N PRO A 33 -3.93 14.13 3.99
CA PRO A 33 -3.71 14.08 5.44
C PRO A 33 -2.83 12.91 5.91
N LEU A 34 -2.83 11.79 5.19
CA LEU A 34 -1.97 10.64 5.48
C LEU A 34 -0.54 10.83 4.94
N LEU A 35 -0.33 11.78 4.03
CA LEU A 35 0.95 12.07 3.40
C LEU A 35 1.66 13.32 3.96
N GLN A 36 1.03 14.08 4.86
CA GLN A 36 1.50 15.38 5.37
C GLN A 36 2.84 15.39 6.13
N SER A 37 3.39 14.22 6.49
CA SER A 37 4.45 14.13 7.51
C SER A 37 5.83 13.72 7.00
N GLN A 38 6.03 13.60 5.68
CA GLN A 38 7.24 13.03 5.04
C GLN A 38 8.58 13.44 5.66
N VAL A 39 8.76 14.72 6.00
CA VAL A 39 10.05 15.24 6.46
C VAL A 39 10.45 14.71 7.85
N TYR A 40 9.50 14.59 8.80
CA TYR A 40 9.78 14.01 10.12
C TYR A 40 9.80 12.46 10.06
N CYS A 41 8.96 11.88 9.21
CA CYS A 41 8.78 10.43 9.10
C CYS A 41 9.92 9.73 8.37
N SER A 42 10.61 10.40 7.45
CA SER A 42 11.65 9.80 6.58
C SER A 42 12.87 9.22 7.32
N ARG A 43 12.95 9.31 8.65
CA ARG A 43 14.10 8.86 9.45
C ARG A 43 13.66 8.00 10.64
N GLY A 44 14.43 6.94 10.89
CA GLY A 44 14.21 6.06 12.05
C GLY A 44 13.08 5.05 11.83
N GLN A 45 12.47 4.61 12.93
CA GLN A 45 11.53 3.47 12.95
C GLN A 45 10.21 3.74 12.20
N TRP A 46 9.88 5.00 11.91
CA TRP A 46 8.64 5.41 11.25
C TRP A 46 8.79 5.70 9.76
N GLY A 47 10.00 5.50 9.21
CA GLY A 47 10.31 5.78 7.82
C GLY A 47 10.03 4.65 6.85
N MET A 48 9.55 3.49 7.33
CA MET A 48 9.29 2.35 6.46
C MET A 48 8.27 2.67 5.36
N ASP A 49 7.11 3.21 5.73
CA ASP A 49 6.05 3.53 4.76
C ASP A 49 6.49 4.61 3.75
N VAL A 50 7.27 5.61 4.21
CA VAL A 50 7.90 6.62 3.33
C VAL A 50 8.90 5.97 2.39
N THR A 51 9.73 5.05 2.89
CA THR A 51 10.77 4.37 2.10
C THR A 51 10.15 3.46 1.04
N ILE A 52 9.05 2.76 1.34
CA ILE A 52 8.32 1.95 0.37
C ILE A 52 7.73 2.84 -0.73
N HIS A 53 7.14 3.98 -0.33
CA HIS A 53 6.60 4.92 -1.29
C HIS A 53 7.70 5.48 -2.22
N ASP A 54 8.81 5.97 -1.66
CA ASP A 54 9.99 6.45 -2.42
C ASP A 54 10.61 5.36 -3.30
N PHE A 55 10.63 4.11 -2.82
CA PHE A 55 11.10 2.97 -3.59
C PHE A 55 10.30 2.83 -4.89
N PHE A 56 8.96 2.92 -4.85
CA PHE A 56 8.18 2.80 -6.06
C PHE A 56 8.51 3.89 -7.08
N PHE A 57 8.73 5.15 -6.66
CA PHE A 57 9.14 6.24 -7.57
C PHE A 57 10.50 6.03 -8.24
N THR A 58 11.37 5.20 -7.65
CA THR A 58 12.71 4.92 -8.18
C THR A 58 12.83 3.52 -8.81
N SER A 59 11.80 2.69 -8.66
CA SER A 59 11.76 1.31 -9.15
C SER A 59 11.29 1.23 -10.61
N ALA A 60 11.77 0.21 -11.33
CA ALA A 60 11.30 -0.10 -12.68
C ALA A 60 9.93 -0.81 -12.71
N CYS A 61 9.42 -1.25 -11.55
CA CYS A 61 8.11 -1.91 -11.46
C CYS A 61 6.95 -0.91 -11.32
N ARG A 62 7.20 0.38 -11.09
CA ARG A 62 6.13 1.37 -11.10
C ARG A 62 5.62 1.61 -12.51
N THR A 63 4.30 1.60 -12.68
CA THR A 63 3.61 1.99 -13.92
C THR A 63 2.83 3.29 -13.70
N GLU A 64 2.74 4.11 -14.74
CA GLU A 64 1.84 5.27 -14.81
C GLU A 64 0.50 4.93 -15.49
N ASP A 65 0.38 3.74 -16.07
CA ASP A 65 -0.86 3.24 -16.65
C ASP A 65 -1.54 2.25 -15.69
N ALA A 66 -2.66 2.68 -15.12
CA ALA A 66 -3.50 1.87 -14.24
C ALA A 66 -4.06 0.62 -14.93
N ALA A 67 -4.27 0.63 -16.25
CA ALA A 67 -4.82 -0.50 -16.98
C ALA A 67 -3.81 -1.65 -17.16
N GLU A 68 -2.50 -1.35 -17.01
CA GLU A 68 -1.43 -2.35 -17.09
C GLU A 68 -0.96 -2.82 -15.71
N ALA A 69 -1.55 -2.31 -14.62
CA ALA A 69 -1.10 -2.61 -13.26
C ALA A 69 -1.53 -4.02 -12.80
N ASP A 70 -0.60 -4.74 -12.17
CA ASP A 70 -0.91 -5.98 -11.46
C ASP A 70 -1.40 -5.70 -10.04
N PHE A 71 -0.88 -4.62 -9.43
CA PHE A 71 -1.26 -4.16 -8.09
C PHE A 71 -1.36 -2.63 -8.03
N PHE A 72 -2.17 -2.17 -7.08
CA PHE A 72 -2.33 -0.76 -6.75
C PHE A 72 -1.79 -0.48 -5.35
N PHE A 73 -0.71 0.29 -5.24
CA PHE A 73 -0.18 0.71 -3.95
C PHE A 73 -0.91 1.96 -3.45
N VAL A 74 -1.43 1.89 -2.23
CA VAL A 74 -2.09 3.01 -1.53
C VAL A 74 -1.14 3.54 -0.47
N PRO A 75 -0.46 4.68 -0.70
CA PRO A 75 0.51 5.19 0.26
C PRO A 75 -0.18 5.77 1.50
N GLY A 76 0.45 5.65 2.66
CA GLY A 76 -0.01 6.31 3.88
C GLY A 76 1.00 6.20 5.00
N TYR A 77 1.28 7.32 5.68
CA TYR A 77 2.29 7.38 6.75
C TYR A 77 1.64 7.36 8.14
N ALA A 78 0.62 6.51 8.30
CA ALA A 78 -0.29 6.55 9.43
C ALA A 78 0.37 6.47 10.80
N ILE A 79 1.38 5.60 10.96
CA ILE A 79 2.13 5.50 12.21
C ILE A 79 2.85 6.82 12.51
N CYS A 80 3.42 7.45 11.49
CA CYS A 80 4.12 8.69 11.72
C CYS A 80 3.17 9.87 11.97
N VAL A 81 2.03 9.91 11.29
CA VAL A 81 0.95 10.88 11.56
C VAL A 81 0.48 10.76 13.01
N LEU A 82 0.35 9.54 13.53
CA LEU A 82 0.01 9.26 14.92
C LEU A 82 1.10 9.75 15.89
N GLU A 83 2.34 9.34 15.68
CA GLU A 83 3.49 9.64 16.56
C GLU A 83 3.87 11.13 16.52
N GLY A 84 3.61 11.80 15.40
CA GLY A 84 3.73 13.24 15.23
C GLY A 84 2.63 14.04 15.94
N ASN A 85 1.66 13.38 16.60
CA ASN A 85 0.47 13.99 17.19
C ASN A 85 -0.35 14.84 16.20
N ILE A 86 -0.40 14.43 14.93
CA ILE A 86 -1.15 15.14 13.88
C ILE A 86 -2.60 14.66 13.86
N HIS A 87 -2.79 13.34 13.91
CA HIS A 87 -4.12 12.72 14.01
C HIS A 87 -4.16 11.63 15.09
N THR A 88 -5.33 11.48 15.70
CA THR A 88 -5.63 10.36 16.63
C THR A 88 -5.89 9.07 15.85
N LEU A 89 -5.88 7.92 16.53
CA LEU A 89 -6.22 6.63 15.90
C LEU A 89 -7.60 6.65 15.21
N ASP A 90 -8.62 7.19 15.89
CA ASP A 90 -9.98 7.29 15.32
C ASP A 90 -10.02 8.18 14.06
N GLN A 91 -9.23 9.26 14.04
CA GLN A 91 -9.13 10.12 12.87
C GLN A 91 -8.42 9.41 11.71
N ILE A 92 -7.34 8.66 12.00
CA ILE A 92 -6.61 7.90 10.98
C ILE A 92 -7.49 6.79 10.38
N ASP A 93 -8.30 6.12 11.20
CA ASP A 93 -9.26 5.11 10.75
C ASP A 93 -10.30 5.70 9.78
N GLU A 94 -10.90 6.84 10.13
CA GLU A 94 -11.84 7.54 9.24
C GLU A 94 -11.15 8.08 7.97
N LEU A 95 -9.89 8.49 8.05
CA LEU A 95 -9.11 8.87 6.87
C LEU A 95 -8.93 7.69 5.92
N TYR A 96 -8.47 6.53 6.39
CA TYR A 96 -8.32 5.35 5.53
C TYR A 96 -9.63 4.89 4.92
N LYS A 97 -10.71 4.90 5.70
CA LYS A 97 -12.06 4.65 5.17
C LYS A 97 -12.41 5.62 4.06
N SER A 98 -12.16 6.92 4.25
CA SER A 98 -12.43 7.93 3.22
C SER A 98 -11.60 7.72 1.95
N VAL A 99 -10.36 7.26 2.10
CA VAL A 99 -9.48 6.89 0.99
C VAL A 99 -10.05 5.70 0.24
N VAL A 100 -10.34 4.58 0.92
CA VAL A 100 -10.87 3.37 0.29
C VAL A 100 -12.13 3.65 -0.54
N LEU A 101 -13.05 4.46 0.02
CA LEU A 101 -14.28 4.86 -0.67
C LEU A 101 -14.05 5.77 -1.90
N ALA A 102 -12.88 6.41 -2.00
CA ALA A 102 -12.51 7.31 -3.08
C ALA A 102 -11.59 6.68 -4.14
N LEU A 103 -11.03 5.49 -3.88
CA LEU A 103 -10.09 4.82 -4.80
C LEU A 103 -10.78 4.43 -6.13
N PRO A 104 -10.36 4.98 -7.29
CA PRO A 104 -11.08 4.84 -8.55
C PRO A 104 -11.09 3.40 -9.10
N TYR A 105 -10.04 2.61 -8.83
CA TYR A 105 -9.92 1.23 -9.35
C TYR A 105 -10.29 0.15 -8.34
N PHE A 106 -10.65 0.52 -7.11
CA PHE A 106 -10.86 -0.43 -6.00
C PHE A 106 -11.96 -1.47 -6.25
N ASN A 107 -13.09 -1.03 -6.81
CA ASN A 107 -14.23 -1.92 -7.03
C ASN A 107 -14.02 -2.93 -8.17
N ALA A 108 -13.00 -2.75 -9.02
CA ALA A 108 -12.76 -3.66 -10.15
C ALA A 108 -12.36 -5.07 -9.69
N SER A 109 -11.55 -5.15 -8.64
CA SER A 109 -11.11 -6.39 -7.99
C SER A 109 -11.80 -6.66 -6.65
N GLY A 110 -12.57 -5.68 -6.15
CA GLY A 110 -13.03 -5.66 -4.76
C GLY A 110 -11.91 -5.43 -3.76
N GLY A 111 -10.83 -4.74 -4.16
CA GLY A 111 -9.68 -4.40 -3.32
C GLY A 111 -8.61 -5.48 -3.18
N LYS A 112 -8.74 -6.61 -3.88
CA LYS A 112 -7.79 -7.75 -3.75
C LYS A 112 -6.41 -7.47 -4.32
N ASP A 113 -6.31 -6.51 -5.23
CA ASP A 113 -5.07 -6.04 -5.86
C ASP A 113 -4.55 -4.72 -5.23
N HIS A 114 -5.21 -4.22 -4.18
CA HIS A 114 -4.77 -3.03 -3.45
C HIS A 114 -3.86 -3.39 -2.29
N VAL A 115 -2.67 -2.80 -2.28
CA VAL A 115 -1.65 -3.01 -1.26
C VAL A 115 -1.60 -1.80 -0.34
N PHE A 116 -1.88 -2.03 0.94
CA PHE A 116 -1.75 -1.06 2.02
C PHE A 116 -0.53 -1.43 2.87
N SER A 117 0.33 -0.46 3.21
CA SER A 117 1.46 -0.68 4.11
C SER A 117 1.21 -0.04 5.47
N PHE A 118 1.60 -0.74 6.53
CA PHE A 118 1.51 -0.27 7.91
C PHE A 118 2.79 -0.67 8.66
N GLY A 119 3.80 0.21 8.70
CA GLY A 119 5.09 -0.08 9.33
C GLY A 119 5.13 0.18 10.82
N SER A 120 4.66 -0.74 11.66
CA SER A 120 4.88 -0.72 13.13
C SER A 120 4.27 -1.93 13.83
N GLY A 121 4.67 -2.21 15.08
CA GLY A 121 3.91 -3.10 15.97
C GLY A 121 2.48 -2.64 16.25
N MET A 122 2.18 -1.35 16.05
CA MET A 122 0.84 -0.75 16.16
C MET A 122 0.04 -0.77 14.85
N ALA A 123 0.57 -1.39 13.79
CA ALA A 123 -0.04 -1.41 12.45
C ALA A 123 -1.51 -1.85 12.45
N HIS A 124 -1.88 -2.82 13.29
CA HIS A 124 -3.25 -3.31 13.36
C HIS A 124 -4.25 -2.27 13.90
N SER A 125 -3.78 -1.19 14.54
CA SER A 125 -4.61 -0.20 15.22
C SER A 125 -4.92 1.01 14.34
N VAL A 126 -4.10 1.31 13.33
CA VAL A 126 -4.23 2.55 12.55
C VAL A 126 -5.36 2.52 11.53
N PHE A 127 -5.79 1.33 11.09
CA PHE A 127 -6.99 1.16 10.28
C PHE A 127 -7.85 0.05 10.87
N GLN A 128 -8.30 0.23 12.11
CA GLN A 128 -9.03 -0.78 12.88
C GLN A 128 -10.27 -1.34 12.15
N SER A 129 -10.93 -0.51 11.34
CA SER A 129 -12.16 -0.87 10.63
C SER A 129 -11.90 -1.51 9.25
N TRP A 130 -10.64 -1.79 8.88
CA TRP A 130 -10.27 -2.23 7.53
C TRP A 130 -11.09 -3.42 7.00
N ARG A 131 -11.48 -4.36 7.86
CA ARG A 131 -12.27 -5.55 7.47
C ARG A 131 -13.68 -5.22 6.99
N ASP A 132 -14.22 -4.08 7.39
CA ASP A 132 -15.54 -3.63 6.93
C ASP A 132 -15.49 -3.04 5.52
N TYR A 133 -14.29 -2.69 5.03
CA TYR A 133 -14.08 -1.95 3.77
C TYR A 133 -13.20 -2.69 2.75
N ILE A 134 -12.37 -3.64 3.18
CA ILE A 134 -11.51 -4.46 2.32
C ILE A 134 -11.92 -5.93 2.50
N PRO A 135 -12.79 -6.46 1.63
CA PRO A 135 -13.26 -7.84 1.72
C PRO A 135 -12.17 -8.86 1.35
N GLU A 136 -12.28 -10.09 1.88
CA GLU A 136 -11.39 -11.23 1.54
C GLU A 136 -11.48 -11.65 0.06
#